data_AF-A0A2K4L6V6-F1
#
_entry.id   AF-A0A2K4L6V6-F1
#
_cell.length_a   1.000
_cell.length_b   1.000
_cell.length_c   1.000
_cell.angle_alpha   90.00
_cell.angle_beta   90.00
_cell.angle_gamma   90.00
#
_symmetry.space_group_name_H-M   'P 1'
#
loop_
_entity.id
_entity.type
_entity.pdbx_description
1 polymer ?
#
loop_
_entity_poly.entity_id
_entity_poly.type
_entity_poly.pdbx_seq_one_letter_code
_entity_poly.pdbx_strand_id
1 'polypeptide(L)'
;MLESQCLCINLRRAARGVSRHYDGALDGFGINVAQYSLLCNLQRLDQPSISTLAEAMGLDRSTLGRNLRVLEGEGLVMLVEGEDMRNRIVRLTEAGAERLKAALPAWEAAQQRLVDRLGAEKRETLLKLLDELA
;
A
#
# COMPACT_ATOMS: atom_id res chain seq x y z
N MET A 1 -28.26 -4.62 -1.46
CA MET A 1 -27.16 -3.65 -1.23
C MET A 1 -27.78 -2.26 -1.29
N LEU A 2 -27.43 -1.32 -0.40
CA LEU A 2 -27.91 0.06 -0.51
C LEU A 2 -27.23 0.72 -1.71
N GLU A 3 -28.00 0.96 -2.78
CA GLU A 3 -27.56 1.69 -3.96
C GLU A 3 -27.44 3.18 -3.64
N SER A 4 -26.34 3.79 -4.06
CA SER A 4 -26.05 5.21 -3.86
C SER A 4 -25.53 5.76 -5.18
N GLN A 5 -25.97 6.94 -5.58
CA GLN A 5 -25.39 7.64 -6.75
C GLN A 5 -24.13 8.44 -6.37
N CYS A 6 -23.83 8.59 -5.07
CA CYS A 6 -22.63 9.29 -4.61
C CYS A 6 -21.35 8.50 -4.94
N LEU A 7 -20.52 9.06 -5.82
CA LEU A 7 -19.22 8.49 -6.23
C LEU A 7 -18.32 8.20 -5.02
N CYS A 8 -18.21 9.13 -4.07
CA CYS A 8 -17.36 8.98 -2.88
C CYS A 8 -17.76 7.76 -2.03
N ILE A 9 -19.06 7.53 -1.80
CA ILE A 9 -19.55 6.38 -1.03
C ILE A 9 -19.24 5.06 -1.75
N ASN A 10 -19.47 5.01 -3.06
CA ASN A 10 -19.20 3.82 -3.87
C ASN A 10 -17.70 3.52 -3.97
N LEU A 11 -16.86 4.54 -4.19
CA LEU A 11 -15.40 4.40 -4.21
C LEU A 11 -14.88 3.90 -2.87
N ARG A 12 -15.31 4.47 -1.74
CA ARG A 12 -14.92 3.98 -0.41
C ARG A 12 -15.38 2.53 -0.16
N ARG A 13 -16.55 2.14 -0.67
CA ARG A 13 -17.04 0.76 -0.55
C ARG A 13 -16.21 -0.19 -1.41
N ALA A 14 -15.93 0.19 -2.65
CA ALA A 14 -15.10 -0.57 -3.59
C ALA A 14 -13.66 -0.72 -3.06
N ALA A 15 -13.04 0.38 -2.63
CA ALA A 15 -11.70 0.38 -2.04
C ALA A 15 -11.58 -0.57 -0.84
N ARG A 16 -12.57 -0.56 0.07
CA ARG A 16 -12.60 -1.52 1.19
C ARG A 16 -12.78 -2.97 0.74
N GLY A 17 -13.59 -3.20 -0.29
CA GLY A 17 -13.78 -4.54 -0.88
C GLY A 17 -12.52 -5.07 -1.53
N VAL A 18 -11.82 -4.22 -2.30
CA VAL A 18 -10.53 -4.55 -2.89
C VAL A 18 -9.48 -4.77 -1.80
N SER A 19 -9.39 -3.89 -0.80
CA SER A 19 -8.43 -4.03 0.31
C SER A 19 -8.61 -5.37 1.02
N ARG A 20 -9.84 -5.75 1.40
CA ARG A 20 -10.12 -7.06 2.03
C ARG A 20 -9.69 -8.26 1.18
N HIS A 21 -9.78 -8.16 -0.14
CA HIS A 21 -9.33 -9.23 -1.04
C HIS A 21 -7.81 -9.39 -1.03
N TYR A 22 -7.05 -8.29 -0.97
CA TYR A 22 -5.60 -8.35 -0.82
C TYR A 22 -5.20 -8.75 0.61
N ASP A 23 -5.85 -8.21 1.64
CA ASP A 23 -5.59 -8.56 3.03
C ASP A 23 -5.74 -10.07 3.24
N GLY A 24 -6.86 -10.67 2.79
CA GLY A 24 -7.06 -12.11 2.90
C GLY A 24 -6.05 -12.97 2.13
N ALA A 25 -5.39 -12.42 1.10
CA ALA A 25 -4.29 -13.10 0.42
C ALA A 25 -2.96 -12.96 1.19
N LEU A 26 -2.81 -11.91 1.99
CA LEU A 26 -1.61 -11.59 2.73
C LEU A 26 -1.64 -12.07 4.20
N ASP A 27 -2.80 -12.52 4.71
CA ASP A 27 -3.00 -12.98 6.10
C ASP A 27 -1.91 -13.96 6.58
N GLY A 28 -1.45 -14.88 5.72
CA GLY A 28 -0.42 -15.86 6.04
C GLY A 28 1.00 -15.29 6.21
N PHE A 29 1.22 -14.03 5.86
CA PHE A 29 2.52 -13.36 5.92
C PHE A 29 2.64 -12.36 7.07
N GLY A 30 1.56 -12.15 7.83
CA GLY A 30 1.54 -11.21 8.96
C GLY A 30 1.61 -9.74 8.53
N ILE A 31 1.22 -9.42 7.29
CA ILE A 31 1.14 -8.05 6.77
C ILE A 31 -0.17 -7.85 6.02
N ASN A 32 -0.67 -6.61 5.98
CA ASN A 32 -1.86 -6.23 5.22
C ASN A 32 -1.52 -5.43 3.94
N VAL A 33 -2.52 -5.10 3.13
CA VAL A 33 -2.36 -4.39 1.86
C VAL A 33 -1.67 -3.03 2.01
N ALA A 34 -1.96 -2.30 3.10
CA ALA A 34 -1.38 -0.97 3.34
C ALA A 34 0.10 -1.09 3.71
N GLN A 35 0.45 -2.05 4.56
CA GLN A 35 1.82 -2.37 4.93
C GLN A 35 2.62 -2.87 3.72
N TYR A 36 2.08 -3.82 2.95
CA TYR A 36 2.73 -4.34 1.73
C TYR A 36 3.00 -3.22 0.72
N SER A 37 2.00 -2.37 0.45
CA SER A 37 2.14 -1.23 -0.46
C SER A 37 3.20 -0.24 0.02
N LEU A 38 3.26 0.05 1.32
CA LEU A 38 4.29 0.91 1.90
C LEU A 38 5.68 0.32 1.68
N LEU A 39 5.90 -0.97 1.99
CA LEU A 39 7.18 -1.64 1.81
C LEU A 39 7.60 -1.65 0.32
N CYS A 40 6.68 -1.87 -0.61
CA CYS A 40 6.96 -1.78 -2.05
C CYS A 40 7.39 -0.36 -2.47
N ASN A 41 6.77 0.69 -1.94
CA ASN A 41 7.16 2.07 -2.23
C ASN A 41 8.53 2.39 -1.65
N LEU A 42 8.87 1.89 -0.45
CA LEU A 42 10.21 2.02 0.11
C LEU A 42 11.27 1.35 -0.74
N GLN A 43 11.00 0.15 -1.28
CA GLN A 43 11.92 -0.54 -2.17
C GLN A 43 12.19 0.24 -3.46
N ARG A 44 11.20 1.00 -3.96
CA ARG A 44 11.32 1.80 -5.19
C ARG A 44 12.00 3.14 -4.99
N LEU A 45 11.72 3.81 -3.88
CA LEU A 45 12.20 5.17 -3.59
C LEU A 45 13.59 5.21 -2.94
N ASP A 46 14.13 4.06 -2.53
CA ASP A 46 15.44 3.89 -1.90
C ASP A 46 15.75 4.92 -0.79
N GLN A 47 15.25 4.64 0.42
CA GLN A 47 15.45 5.46 1.62
C GLN A 47 14.82 6.87 1.55
N PRO A 48 13.51 6.99 1.26
CA PRO A 48 12.85 8.29 1.23
C PRO A 48 12.73 8.92 2.62
N SER A 49 12.62 10.25 2.64
CA SER A 49 12.12 10.95 3.82
C SER A 49 10.64 10.58 4.07
N ILE A 50 10.17 10.71 5.31
CA ILE A 50 8.74 10.53 5.61
C ILE A 50 7.85 11.43 4.74
N SER A 51 8.29 12.66 4.47
CA SER A 51 7.52 13.62 3.65
C SER A 51 7.40 13.15 2.20
N THR A 52 8.51 12.71 1.60
CA THR A 52 8.56 12.17 0.24
C THR A 52 7.70 10.91 0.11
N LEU A 53 7.75 10.02 1.11
CA LEU A 53 6.94 8.81 1.13
C LEU A 53 5.44 9.14 1.29
N ALA A 54 5.10 10.15 2.11
CA ALA A 54 3.71 10.58 2.31
C ALA A 54 3.11 11.12 1.01
N GLU A 55 3.85 11.97 0.32
CA GLU A 55 3.48 12.53 -0.99
C GLU A 55 3.28 11.43 -2.04
N ALA A 56 4.26 10.52 -2.17
CA ALA A 56 4.19 9.41 -3.13
C ALA A 56 3.01 8.45 -2.88
N MET A 57 2.56 8.33 -1.63
CA MET A 57 1.43 7.47 -1.27
C MET A 57 0.07 8.21 -1.21
N GLY A 58 0.05 9.53 -1.41
CA GLY A 58 -1.15 10.35 -1.24
C GLY A 58 -1.70 10.32 0.20
N LEU A 59 -0.82 10.14 1.19
CA LEU A 59 -1.19 10.04 2.60
C LEU A 59 -0.78 11.29 3.36
N ASP A 60 -1.56 11.65 4.38
CA ASP A 60 -1.11 12.64 5.34
C ASP A 60 0.02 12.07 6.23
N ARG A 61 0.92 12.94 6.69
CA ARG A 61 2.09 12.57 7.48
C ARG A 61 1.73 11.84 8.78
N SER A 62 0.58 12.13 9.37
CA SER A 62 0.16 11.50 10.64
C SER A 62 -0.31 10.05 10.44
N THR A 63 -1.00 9.78 9.33
CA THR A 63 -1.40 8.43 8.92
C THR A 63 -0.19 7.60 8.55
N LEU A 64 0.73 8.16 7.74
CA LEU A 64 1.97 7.46 7.40
C LEU A 64 2.81 7.18 8.66
N GLY A 65 2.97 8.16 9.55
CA GLY A 65 3.74 8.01 10.78
C GLY A 65 3.21 6.89 11.69
N ARG A 66 1.88 6.71 11.78
CA ARG A 66 1.27 5.59 12.50
C ARG A 66 1.59 4.24 11.85
N ASN A 67 1.47 4.13 10.52
CA ASN A 67 1.80 2.91 9.80
C ASN A 67 3.28 2.53 9.93
N LEU A 68 4.17 3.53 9.85
CA LEU A 68 5.61 3.33 10.02
C LEU A 68 5.98 2.82 11.41
N ARG A 69 5.33 3.31 12.47
CA ARG A 69 5.56 2.80 13.84
C ARG A 69 5.19 1.33 13.99
N VAL A 70 4.11 0.88 13.34
CA VAL A 70 3.73 -0.54 13.36
C VAL A 70 4.81 -1.37 12.67
N LEU A 71 5.22 -0.97 11.47
CA LEU A 71 6.26 -1.67 10.71
C LEU A 71 7.64 -1.64 11.40
N GLU A 72 7.96 -0.56 12.11
CA GLU A 72 9.19 -0.45 12.90
C GLU A 72 9.14 -1.39 14.12
N GLY A 73 7.99 -1.49 14.79
CA GLY A 73 7.76 -2.45 15.88
C GLY A 73 7.83 -3.92 15.44
N GLU A 74 7.46 -4.20 14.19
CA GLU A 74 7.61 -5.52 13.55
C GLU A 74 9.02 -5.78 12.99
N GLY A 75 9.92 -4.79 13.08
CA GLY A 75 11.29 -4.88 12.56
C GLY A 75 11.39 -4.89 11.04
N LEU A 76 10.34 -4.46 10.33
CA LEU A 76 10.30 -4.45 8.86
C LEU A 76 10.90 -3.18 8.26
N VAL A 77 10.82 -2.07 8.98
CA VAL A 77 11.45 -0.80 8.60
C VAL A 77 12.28 -0.25 9.75
N MET A 78 13.21 0.65 9.44
CA MET A 78 14.01 1.38 10.40
C MET A 78 13.92 2.87 10.09
N LEU A 79 13.66 3.69 11.12
CA LEU A 79 13.65 5.13 10.99
C LEU A 79 14.97 5.72 11.49
N VAL A 80 15.78 6.21 10.57
CA VAL A 80 17.07 6.86 10.85
C VAL A 80 16.93 8.39 10.86
N GLU A 81 17.74 9.05 11.66
CA GLU A 81 17.87 10.52 11.60
C GLU A 81 18.47 10.90 10.25
N GLY A 82 17.83 11.84 9.55
CA GLY A 82 18.44 12.51 8.40
C GLY A 82 19.26 13.71 8.85
N GLU A 83 19.81 14.45 7.89
CA GLU A 83 20.63 15.64 8.16
C GLU A 83 19.88 16.75 8.93
N ASP A 84 18.55 16.77 8.84
CA ASP A 84 17.67 17.62 9.64
C ASP A 84 16.80 16.72 10.55
N MET A 85 16.71 17.06 11.84
CA MET A 85 15.84 16.42 12.85
C MET A 85 14.37 16.31 12.40
N ARG A 86 13.94 17.13 11.44
CA ARG A 86 12.59 17.10 10.85
C ARG A 86 12.44 16.13 9.69
N ASN A 87 13.53 15.62 9.12
CA ASN A 87 13.59 14.67 8.00
C ASN A 87 14.15 13.32 8.46
N ARG A 88 13.34 12.54 9.17
CA ARG A 88 13.66 11.12 9.37
C ARG A 88 13.58 10.39 8.03
N ILE A 89 14.59 9.58 7.75
CA ILE A 89 14.68 8.73 6.57
C ILE A 89 14.14 7.35 6.94
N VAL A 90 13.35 6.77 6.05
CA VAL A 90 12.75 5.44 6.24
C VAL A 90 13.53 4.41 5.44
N ARG A 91 14.12 3.42 6.13
CA ARG A 91 14.84 2.32 5.49
C ARG A 91 14.04 1.03 5.54
N LEU A 92 13.99 0.32 4.42
CA LEU A 92 13.54 -1.07 4.39
C LEU A 92 14.64 -1.94 5.00
N THR A 93 14.28 -2.78 5.96
CA THR A 93 15.23 -3.75 6.55
C THR A 93 15.33 -5.00 5.68
N GLU A 94 16.35 -5.83 5.93
CA GLU A 94 16.45 -7.15 5.31
C GLU A 94 15.22 -8.03 5.61
N ALA A 95 14.72 -8.01 6.84
CA ALA A 95 13.49 -8.72 7.22
C ALA A 95 12.27 -8.21 6.44
N GLY A 96 12.17 -6.90 6.21
CA GLY A 96 11.13 -6.29 5.38
C GLY A 96 11.22 -6.71 3.92
N ALA A 97 12.42 -6.74 3.36
CA ALA A 97 12.67 -7.18 1.99
C ALA A 97 12.33 -8.67 1.79
N GLU A 98 12.74 -9.54 2.71
CA GLU A 98 12.40 -10.96 2.66
C GLU A 98 10.90 -11.20 2.83
N ARG A 99 10.22 -10.42 3.68
CA ARG A 99 8.76 -10.52 3.83
C ARG A 99 8.02 -10.10 2.56
N LEU A 100 8.44 -9.03 1.90
CA LEU A 100 7.91 -8.63 0.59
C LEU A 100 8.08 -9.76 -0.44
N LYS A 101 9.29 -10.31 -0.53
CA LYS A 101 9.62 -11.39 -1.47
C LYS A 101 8.76 -12.64 -1.21
N ALA A 102 8.56 -13.00 0.06
CA ALA A 102 7.72 -14.13 0.44
C ALA A 102 6.24 -13.90 0.08
N ALA A 103 5.74 -12.67 0.27
CA ALA A 103 4.34 -12.32 0.01
C ALA A 103 4.03 -12.05 -1.48
N LEU A 104 5.04 -11.80 -2.31
CA LEU A 104 4.86 -11.45 -3.73
C LEU A 104 4.00 -12.45 -4.52
N PRO A 105 4.19 -13.78 -4.44
CA PRO A 105 3.34 -14.72 -5.17
C PRO A 105 1.86 -14.63 -4.77
N ALA A 106 1.58 -14.38 -3.48
CA ALA A 106 0.20 -14.22 -3.00
C ALA A 106 -0.42 -12.90 -3.49
N TRP A 107 0.37 -11.83 -3.51
CA TRP A 107 -0.02 -10.54 -4.09
C TRP A 107 -0.35 -10.67 -5.58
N GLU A 108 0.53 -11.32 -6.36
CA GLU A 108 0.32 -11.55 -7.79
C GLU A 108 -0.91 -12.41 -8.05
N ALA A 109 -1.13 -13.47 -7.25
CA ALA A 109 -2.34 -14.28 -7.35
C ALA A 109 -3.61 -13.48 -7.02
N ALA A 110 -3.56 -12.59 -6.02
CA ALA A 110 -4.68 -11.70 -5.69
C ALA A 110 -4.96 -10.71 -6.82
N GLN A 111 -3.92 -10.12 -7.41
CA GLN A 111 -4.00 -9.26 -8.57
C GLN A 111 -4.63 -10.00 -9.74
N GLN A 112 -4.13 -11.18 -10.10
CA GLN A 112 -4.62 -11.96 -11.24
C GLN A 112 -6.10 -12.30 -11.09
N ARG A 113 -6.54 -12.78 -9.91
CA ARG A 113 -7.95 -13.04 -9.63
C ARG A 113 -8.85 -11.82 -9.84
N LEU A 114 -8.36 -10.62 -9.50
CA LEU A 114 -9.11 -9.38 -9.68
C LEU A 114 -9.16 -8.97 -11.16
N VAL A 115 -8.05 -9.15 -11.89
CA VAL A 115 -7.99 -8.92 -13.35
C VAL A 115 -8.91 -9.88 -14.08
N ASP A 116 -8.90 -11.17 -13.74
CA ASP A 116 -9.77 -12.19 -14.37
C ASP A 116 -11.25 -11.88 -14.15
N ARG A 117 -11.60 -11.39 -12.96
CA ARG A 117 -12.99 -11.00 -12.63
C ARG A 117 -13.46 -9.77 -13.42
N LEU A 118 -12.57 -8.82 -13.68
CA LEU A 118 -12.91 -7.59 -14.41
C LEU A 118 -12.83 -7.76 -15.93
N GLY A 119 -11.88 -8.57 -16.40
CA GLY A 119 -11.43 -8.57 -17.79
C GLY A 119 -10.48 -7.41 -18.09
N ALA A 120 -9.67 -7.55 -19.14
CA ALA A 120 -8.62 -6.61 -19.51
C ALA A 120 -9.16 -5.20 -19.82
N GLU A 121 -10.25 -5.11 -20.59
CA GLU A 121 -10.86 -3.83 -20.99
C GLU A 121 -11.36 -3.03 -19.79
N LYS A 122 -12.18 -3.64 -18.92
CA LYS A 122 -12.72 -2.94 -17.73
C LYS A 122 -11.61 -2.56 -16.76
N ARG A 123 -10.55 -3.37 -16.65
CA ARG A 123 -9.36 -3.02 -15.87
C ARG A 123 -8.71 -1.75 -16.43
N GLU A 124 -8.49 -1.67 -17.74
CA GLU A 124 -7.89 -0.50 -18.37
C GLU A 124 -8.76 0.75 -18.17
N THR A 125 -10.08 0.64 -18.38
CA THR A 125 -11.02 1.72 -18.09
C THR A 125 -10.95 2.16 -16.64
N LEU A 126 -10.94 1.20 -15.69
CA LEU A 126 -10.86 1.51 -14.27
C LEU A 126 -9.56 2.26 -13.93
N LEU A 127 -8.42 1.85 -14.49
CA LEU A 127 -7.15 2.53 -14.25
C LEU A 127 -7.15 3.97 -14.76
N LYS A 128 -7.71 4.23 -15.96
CA LYS A 128 -7.87 5.59 -16.50
C LYS A 128 -8.76 6.45 -15.60
N LEU A 129 -9.91 5.91 -15.18
CA LEU A 129 -10.84 6.63 -14.31
C LEU A 129 -10.24 6.91 -12.92
N LEU A 130 -9.38 6.02 -12.39
CA LEU A 130 -8.69 6.26 -11.12
C LEU A 130 -7.63 7.35 -11.25
N ASP A 131 -6.91 7.41 -12.37
CA ASP A 131 -5.91 8.45 -12.66
C ASP A 131 -6.56 9.84 -12.78
N GLU A 132 -7.75 9.94 -13.39
CA GLU A 132 -8.53 11.19 -13.45
C GLU A 132 -9.02 11.69 -12.07
N LEU A 133 -9.01 10.84 -11.05
CA LEU A 133 -9.50 11.14 -9.70
C LEU A 133 -8.38 11.32 -8.66
N ALA A 134 -7.13 11.00 -9.00
CA ALA A 134 -5.96 11.08 -8.12
C ALA A 134 -5.36 12.49 -8.13
#